data_AF-A0A1G1JGD3-F1
#
_entry.id   AF-A0A1G1JGD3-F1
#
_cell.length_a   1.000
_cell.length_b   1.000
_cell.length_c   1.000
_cell.angle_alpha   90.00
_cell.angle_beta   90.00
_cell.angle_gamma   90.00
#
_symmetry.space_group_name_H-M   'P 1'
#
loop_
_entity.id
_entity.type
_entity.pdbx_description
1 polymer ?
#
loop_
_entity_poly.entity_id
_entity_poly.type
_entity_poly.pdbx_seq_one_letter_code
_entity_poly.pdbx_strand_id
1 'polypeptide(L)'
;MMPTFKHPAEDKLKEELSRKSRIPRKSWNAENCPPLGDEGAWTLFKAYFNNKMTGILFLLQSPRPASDSTGNLKAILFIQDIYHHMLCGEAQRRYVRLFQWLHLFFLRYPEIKPMQRRKAVEYIGILYKLFGMELKINI
;
A
#
# COMPACT_ATOMS: atom_id res chain seq x y z
N MET A 1 51.17 -22.68 -19.55
CA MET A 1 50.01 -21.76 -19.40
C MET A 1 49.14 -21.92 -20.64
N MET A 2 47.95 -22.49 -20.50
CA MET A 2 47.01 -22.65 -21.62
C MET A 2 46.13 -21.39 -21.72
N PRO A 3 45.99 -20.77 -22.91
CA PRO A 3 45.08 -19.65 -23.09
C PRO A 3 43.64 -20.14 -23.13
N THR A 4 42.80 -19.63 -22.23
CA THR A 4 41.35 -19.85 -22.26
C THR A 4 40.73 -19.00 -23.36
N PHE A 5 40.34 -19.65 -24.45
CA PHE A 5 39.50 -19.05 -25.48
C PHE A 5 38.10 -18.81 -24.90
N LYS A 6 37.80 -17.56 -24.55
CA LYS A 6 36.42 -17.16 -24.22
C LYS A 6 35.61 -17.11 -25.52
N HIS A 7 34.57 -17.93 -25.57
CA HIS A 7 33.71 -18.04 -26.74
C HIS A 7 32.86 -16.76 -26.88
N PRO A 8 32.88 -16.04 -28.02
CA PRO A 8 32.17 -14.76 -28.20
C PRO A 8 30.65 -14.82 -28.01
N ALA A 9 30.10 -16.03 -28.00
CA ALA A 9 28.68 -16.29 -27.80
C ALA A 9 28.26 -16.11 -26.32
N GLU A 10 29.14 -16.40 -25.36
CA GLU A 10 28.83 -16.28 -23.94
C GLU A 10 28.75 -14.81 -23.50
N ASP A 11 29.60 -13.96 -24.07
CA ASP A 11 29.60 -12.53 -23.76
C ASP A 11 28.36 -11.83 -24.35
N LYS A 12 27.93 -12.24 -25.55
CA LYS A 12 26.66 -11.78 -26.15
C LYS A 12 25.44 -12.23 -25.34
N LEU A 13 25.43 -13.47 -24.82
CA LEU A 13 24.33 -13.98 -24.01
C LEU A 13 24.23 -13.25 -22.66
N LYS A 14 25.38 -12.98 -22.02
CA LYS A 14 25.45 -12.20 -20.77
C LYS A 14 25.02 -10.75 -20.97
N GLU A 15 25.39 -10.15 -22.12
CA GLU A 15 24.97 -8.79 -22.46
C GLU A 15 23.46 -8.71 -22.78
N GLU A 16 22.90 -9.69 -23.49
CA GLU A 16 21.45 -9.78 -23.71
C GLU A 16 20.66 -10.02 -22.42
N LEU A 17 21.16 -10.89 -21.52
CA LEU A 17 20.57 -11.10 -20.19
C LEU A 17 20.67 -9.84 -19.31
N SER A 18 21.78 -9.10 -19.41
CA SER A 18 21.96 -7.81 -18.72
C SER A 18 21.13 -6.68 -19.32
N ARG A 19 20.74 -6.76 -20.60
CA ARG A 19 19.81 -5.81 -21.24
C ARG A 19 18.36 -6.13 -20.92
N LYS A 20 17.99 -7.41 -20.80
CA LYS A 20 16.64 -7.85 -20.39
C LYS A 20 16.32 -7.55 -18.92
N SER A 21 17.33 -7.33 -18.06
CA SER A 21 17.13 -6.97 -16.64
C SER A 21 16.91 -5.48 -16.37
N ARG A 22 16.92 -4.62 -17.41
CA ARG A 22 16.60 -3.19 -17.32
C ARG A 22 15.16 -2.87 -17.73
N ILE A 23 14.20 -3.72 -17.38
CA ILE A 23 12.80 -3.28 -17.36
C ILE A 23 12.72 -2.23 -16.24
N PRO A 24 12.32 -0.98 -16.51
CA PRO A 24 12.07 -0.02 -15.45
C PRO A 24 11.08 -0.69 -14.50
N ARG A 25 11.41 -0.82 -13.21
CA ARG A 25 10.46 -1.27 -12.20
C ARG A 25 9.32 -0.26 -12.19
N LYS A 26 8.31 -0.45 -13.05
CA LYS A 26 7.08 0.34 -13.05
C LYS A 26 6.56 0.22 -11.63
N SER A 27 6.47 1.35 -10.95
CA SER A 27 5.90 1.38 -9.61
C SER A 27 4.50 0.79 -9.70
N TRP A 28 4.26 -0.29 -8.95
CA TRP A 28 2.93 -0.86 -8.85
C TRP A 28 1.91 0.24 -8.52
N ASN A 29 0.85 0.29 -9.30
CA ASN A 29 -0.39 1.01 -9.00
C ASN A 29 -1.55 0.08 -9.38
N ALA A 30 -2.72 0.28 -8.76
CA ALA A 30 -3.87 -0.58 -9.01
C ALA A 30 -4.41 -0.53 -10.46
N GLU A 31 -3.99 0.45 -11.26
CA GLU A 31 -4.30 0.52 -12.69
C GLU A 31 -3.53 -0.53 -13.51
N ASN A 32 -2.29 -0.86 -13.11
CA ASN A 32 -1.46 -1.85 -13.81
C ASN A 32 -1.65 -3.28 -13.28
N CYS A 33 -2.28 -3.44 -12.10
CA CYS A 33 -2.53 -4.73 -11.48
C CYS A 33 -3.72 -4.58 -10.52
N PRO A 34 -4.95 -4.62 -11.04
CA PRO A 34 -6.15 -4.48 -10.22
C PRO A 34 -6.23 -5.69 -9.26
N PRO A 35 -6.51 -5.45 -7.97
CA PRO A 35 -6.57 -6.52 -6.98
C PRO A 35 -7.73 -7.49 -7.18
N LEU A 36 -8.71 -7.10 -8.00
CA LEU A 36 -9.91 -7.87 -8.29
C LEU A 36 -10.12 -7.85 -9.81
N GLY A 37 -10.34 -9.03 -10.39
CA GLY A 37 -10.29 -9.26 -11.84
C GLY A 37 -11.03 -8.24 -12.71
N ASP A 38 -12.36 -8.33 -12.77
CA ASP A 38 -13.17 -7.49 -13.67
C ASP A 38 -13.44 -6.07 -13.14
N GLU A 39 -13.89 -5.18 -14.04
CA GLU A 39 -14.20 -3.77 -13.72
C GLU A 39 -15.32 -3.63 -12.66
N GLY A 40 -16.23 -4.60 -12.58
CA GLY A 40 -17.33 -4.61 -11.62
C GLY A 40 -16.81 -4.79 -10.19
N ALA A 41 -15.95 -5.79 -9.99
CA ALA A 41 -15.31 -6.06 -8.71
C ALA A 41 -14.41 -4.89 -8.28
N TRP A 42 -13.73 -4.25 -9.22
CA TRP A 42 -12.93 -3.06 -8.95
C TRP A 42 -13.77 -1.87 -8.47
N THR A 43 -14.93 -1.64 -9.10
CA THR A 43 -15.88 -0.59 -8.69
C THR A 43 -16.42 -0.83 -7.28
N LEU A 44 -16.81 -2.08 -6.98
CA LEU A 44 -17.27 -2.47 -5.64
C LEU A 44 -16.18 -2.28 -4.59
N PHE A 45 -14.94 -2.63 -4.90
CA PHE A 45 -13.81 -2.38 -4.00
C PHE A 45 -13.60 -0.91 -3.74
N LYS A 46 -13.64 -0.04 -4.75
CA LYS A 46 -13.49 1.41 -4.54
C LYS A 46 -14.56 1.95 -3.59
N ALA A 47 -15.81 1.53 -3.75
CA ALA A 47 -16.90 1.91 -2.86
C ALA A 47 -16.69 1.38 -1.43
N TYR A 48 -16.34 0.10 -1.28
CA TYR A 48 -16.02 -0.53 0.00
C TYR A 48 -14.86 0.19 0.70
N PHE A 49 -13.75 0.41 0.00
CA PHE A 49 -12.55 1.09 0.49
C PHE A 49 -12.88 2.49 0.97
N ASN A 50 -13.59 3.28 0.17
CA ASN A 50 -13.99 4.64 0.54
C ASN A 50 -14.86 4.67 1.79
N ASN A 51 -15.82 3.75 1.91
CA ASN A 51 -16.68 3.68 3.10
C ASN A 51 -15.87 3.36 4.36
N LYS A 52 -14.95 2.41 4.27
CA LYS A 52 -14.10 2.02 5.41
C LYS A 52 -13.10 3.11 5.79
N MET A 53 -12.46 3.74 4.81
CA MET A 53 -11.54 4.87 5.04
C MET A 53 -12.25 6.07 5.63
N THR A 54 -13.46 6.39 5.16
CA THR A 54 -14.30 7.46 5.72
C THR A 54 -14.54 7.24 7.22
N GLY A 55 -14.86 6.00 7.63
CA GLY A 55 -14.98 5.65 9.06
C GLY A 55 -13.70 5.90 9.85
N ILE A 56 -12.54 5.57 9.29
CA ILE A 56 -11.22 5.85 9.89
C ILE A 56 -10.98 7.36 10.01
N LEU A 57 -11.33 8.14 9.00
CA LEU A 57 -11.12 9.59 9.00
C LEU A 57 -12.00 10.29 10.03
N PHE A 58 -13.26 9.89 10.17
CA PHE A 58 -14.13 10.37 11.25
C PHE A 58 -13.56 10.03 12.63
N LEU A 59 -13.01 8.83 12.80
CA LEU A 59 -12.35 8.43 14.04
C LEU A 59 -11.18 9.38 14.36
N LEU A 60 -10.34 9.70 13.36
CA LEU A 60 -9.18 10.59 13.51
C LEU A 60 -9.54 12.05 13.79
N GLN A 61 -10.62 12.54 13.19
CA GLN A 61 -11.12 13.91 13.33
C GLN A 61 -11.92 14.13 14.60
N SER A 62 -12.26 13.07 15.35
CA SER A 62 -13.04 13.20 16.57
C SER A 62 -12.30 14.09 17.60
N PRO A 63 -12.93 15.18 18.09
CA PRO A 63 -12.34 16.10 19.05
C PRO A 63 -12.19 15.45 20.44
N ARG A 64 -13.01 14.45 20.73
CA ARG A 64 -12.95 13.63 21.94
C ARG A 64 -12.99 12.16 21.53
N PRO A 65 -11.85 11.61 21.09
CA PRO A 65 -11.83 10.24 20.67
C PRO A 65 -12.03 9.37 21.89
N ALA A 66 -13.17 8.67 21.90
CA ALA A 66 -13.43 7.65 22.87
C ALA A 66 -12.39 6.53 22.73
N SER A 67 -12.15 5.81 23.81
CA SER A 67 -11.49 4.50 23.77
C SER A 67 -12.43 3.46 23.13
N ASP A 68 -13.06 3.78 22.00
CA ASP A 68 -13.89 2.87 21.25
C ASP A 68 -12.98 1.81 20.63
N SER A 69 -12.75 0.76 21.42
CA SER A 69 -11.98 -0.41 21.05
C SER A 69 -12.53 -1.07 19.79
N THR A 70 -13.84 -0.94 19.53
CA THR A 70 -14.48 -1.53 18.35
C THR A 70 -14.12 -0.76 17.09
N GLY A 71 -14.16 0.57 17.12
CA GLY A 71 -13.73 1.42 16.00
C GLY A 71 -12.26 1.18 15.63
N ASN A 72 -11.39 1.11 16.63
CA ASN A 72 -9.97 0.83 16.44
C ASN A 72 -9.73 -0.57 15.86
N LEU A 73 -10.40 -1.59 16.40
CA LEU A 73 -10.29 -2.96 15.91
C LEU A 73 -10.74 -3.08 14.46
N LYS A 74 -11.86 -2.43 14.10
CA LYS A 74 -12.34 -2.39 12.71
C LYS A 74 -11.33 -1.74 11.76
N ALA A 75 -10.66 -0.66 12.20
CA ALA A 75 -9.61 -0.02 11.43
C ALA A 75 -8.40 -0.95 11.24
N ILE A 76 -7.97 -1.63 12.30
CA ILE A 76 -6.87 -2.60 12.28
C ILE A 76 -7.15 -3.73 11.28
N LEU A 77 -8.30 -4.38 11.42
CA LEU A 77 -8.69 -5.49 10.55
C LEU A 77 -8.77 -5.06 9.09
N PHE A 78 -9.38 -3.92 8.81
CA PHE A 78 -9.46 -3.38 7.45
C PHE A 78 -8.08 -3.11 6.84
N ILE A 79 -7.14 -2.56 7.61
CA ILE A 79 -5.77 -2.30 7.14
C ILE A 79 -5.02 -3.60 6.87
N GLN A 80 -5.23 -4.63 7.71
CA GLN A 80 -4.68 -5.96 7.47
C GLN A 80 -5.29 -6.61 6.22
N ASP A 81 -6.61 -6.49 6.02
CA ASP A 81 -7.29 -7.04 4.85
C ASP A 81 -6.75 -6.44 3.56
N ILE A 82 -6.59 -5.11 3.52
CA ILE A 82 -5.99 -4.44 2.37
C ILE A 82 -4.58 -4.95 2.11
N TYR A 83 -3.75 -5.05 3.16
CA TYR A 83 -2.37 -5.48 3.01
C TYR A 83 -2.27 -6.90 2.46
N HIS A 84 -2.97 -7.86 3.06
CA HIS A 84 -2.80 -9.28 2.75
C HIS A 84 -3.58 -9.70 1.50
N HIS A 85 -4.75 -9.11 1.26
CA HIS A 85 -5.67 -9.58 0.22
C HIS A 85 -5.77 -8.65 -0.99
N MET A 86 -5.46 -7.36 -0.83
CA MET A 86 -5.68 -6.36 -1.89
C MET A 86 -4.38 -5.76 -2.45
N LEU A 87 -3.22 -6.08 -1.87
CA LEU A 87 -1.93 -5.68 -2.44
C LEU A 87 -1.23 -6.89 -3.06
N CYS A 88 -0.59 -6.68 -4.21
CA CYS A 88 0.30 -7.67 -4.78
C CYS A 88 1.61 -7.76 -3.95
N GLY A 89 2.34 -8.88 -4.08
CA GLY A 89 3.55 -9.12 -3.27
C GLY A 89 4.64 -8.06 -3.42
N GLU A 90 4.77 -7.39 -4.58
CA GLU A 90 5.74 -6.29 -4.74
C GLU A 90 5.31 -5.04 -3.95
N ALA A 91 4.03 -4.67 -4.03
CA ALA A 91 3.49 -3.55 -3.28
C ALA A 91 3.52 -3.82 -1.77
N GLN A 92 3.18 -5.03 -1.33
CA GLN A 92 3.31 -5.43 0.07
C GLN A 92 4.73 -5.19 0.61
N ARG A 93 5.75 -5.69 -0.09
CA ARG A 93 7.16 -5.49 0.31
C ARG A 93 7.55 -4.01 0.39
N ARG A 94 7.09 -3.21 -0.58
CA ARG A 94 7.40 -1.78 -0.65
C ARG A 94 6.74 -0.98 0.47
N TYR A 95 5.50 -1.32 0.82
CA TYR A 95 4.67 -0.54 1.75
C TYR A 95 4.52 -1.19 3.13
N VAL A 96 5.20 -2.30 3.42
CA VAL A 96 5.11 -3.02 4.72
C VAL A 96 5.24 -2.10 5.93
N ARG A 97 6.18 -1.14 5.89
CA ARG A 97 6.40 -0.20 7.00
C ARG A 97 5.24 0.77 7.21
N LEU A 98 4.54 1.15 6.14
CA LEU A 98 3.36 2.02 6.22
C LEU A 98 2.23 1.27 6.93
N PHE A 99 1.95 0.03 6.52
CA PHE A 99 0.89 -0.80 7.11
C PHE A 99 1.20 -1.16 8.58
N GLN A 100 2.43 -1.54 8.89
CA GLN A 100 2.87 -1.79 10.27
C GLN A 100 2.72 -0.55 11.15
N TRP A 101 3.07 0.62 10.64
CA TRP A 101 2.93 1.87 11.38
C TRP A 101 1.47 2.19 11.67
N LEU A 102 0.57 2.05 10.68
CA LEU A 102 -0.87 2.28 10.89
C LEU A 102 -1.46 1.27 11.88
N HIS A 103 -1.06 0.00 11.78
CA HIS A 103 -1.47 -1.03 12.74
C HIS A 103 -1.11 -0.64 14.19
N LEU A 104 0.15 -0.28 14.42
CA LEU A 104 0.63 0.17 15.74
C LEU A 104 -0.05 1.47 16.19
N PHE A 105 -0.36 2.36 15.26
CA PHE A 105 -1.08 3.59 15.53
C PHE A 105 -2.49 3.30 16.07
N PHE A 106 -3.28 2.45 15.40
CA PHE A 106 -4.65 2.13 15.83
C PHE A 106 -4.68 1.29 17.11
N LEU A 107 -3.66 0.47 17.37
CA LEU A 107 -3.52 -0.24 18.64
C LEU A 107 -3.35 0.71 19.84
N ARG A 108 -2.76 1.89 19.63
CA ARG A 108 -2.53 2.89 20.69
C ARG A 108 -3.57 3.99 20.69
N TYR A 109 -4.52 4.00 19.75
CA TYR A 109 -5.55 5.02 19.69
C TYR A 109 -6.50 4.86 20.90
N PRO A 110 -6.89 5.93 21.62
CA PRO A 110 -6.72 7.34 21.30
C PRO A 110 -5.48 8.03 21.91
N GLU A 111 -4.62 7.30 22.62
CA GLU A 111 -3.43 7.77 23.38
C GLU A 111 -2.25 8.17 22.48
N ILE A 112 -2.52 8.96 21.46
CA ILE A 112 -1.56 9.33 20.42
C ILE A 112 -1.42 10.85 20.32
N LYS A 113 -0.21 11.29 19.95
CA LYS A 113 0.11 12.71 19.80
C LYS A 113 -0.57 13.30 18.57
N PRO A 114 -0.90 14.61 18.57
CA PRO A 114 -1.45 15.29 17.38
C PRO A 114 -0.59 15.15 16.11
N MET A 115 0.74 15.13 16.26
CA MET A 115 1.68 14.85 15.17
C MET A 115 1.47 13.47 14.54
N GLN A 116 1.18 12.45 15.35
CA GLN A 116 0.91 11.11 14.85
C GLN A 116 -0.42 11.07 14.10
N ARG A 117 -1.44 11.81 14.53
CA ARG A 117 -2.71 11.92 13.79
C ARG A 117 -2.52 12.51 12.40
N ARG A 118 -1.76 13.61 12.29
CA ARG A 118 -1.42 14.21 10.98
C ARG A 118 -0.69 13.21 10.09
N LYS A 119 0.29 12.49 10.64
CA LYS A 119 1.00 11.44 9.90
C LYS A 119 0.10 10.28 9.46
N ALA A 120 -0.89 9.90 10.27
CA ALA A 120 -1.87 8.88 9.88
C ALA A 120 -2.72 9.35 8.70
N VAL A 121 -3.14 10.61 8.69
CA VAL A 121 -3.85 11.23 7.55
C VAL A 121 -2.98 11.21 6.28
N GLU A 122 -1.70 11.56 6.39
CA GLU A 122 -0.76 11.47 5.26
C GLU A 122 -0.66 10.04 4.71
N TYR A 123 -0.57 9.04 5.60
CA TYR A 123 -0.50 7.63 5.21
C TYR A 123 -1.80 7.13 4.58
N ILE A 124 -2.96 7.59 5.06
CA ILE A 124 -4.25 7.33 4.39
C ILE A 124 -4.23 7.93 2.98
N GLY A 125 -3.71 9.15 2.80
CA GLY A 125 -3.53 9.74 1.47
C GLY A 125 -2.66 8.90 0.54
N ILE A 126 -1.59 8.28 1.06
CA ILE A 126 -0.76 7.33 0.30
C ILE A 126 -1.56 6.07 -0.08
N LEU A 127 -2.38 5.54 0.83
CA LEU A 127 -3.24 4.39 0.53
C LEU A 127 -4.26 4.70 -0.58
N TYR A 128 -4.87 5.87 -0.58
CA TYR A 128 -5.74 6.32 -1.68
C TYR A 128 -5.00 6.29 -3.02
N LYS A 129 -3.80 6.90 -3.07
CA LYS A 129 -2.96 6.93 -4.28
C LYS A 129 -2.56 5.54 -4.76
N LEU A 130 -2.29 4.61 -3.83
CA LEU A 130 -1.94 3.23 -4.17
C LEU A 130 -3.02 2.53 -4.99
N PHE A 131 -4.28 2.84 -4.68
CA PHE A 131 -5.44 2.27 -5.37
C PHE A 131 -5.97 3.17 -6.50
N GLY A 132 -5.18 4.13 -6.98
CA GLY A 132 -5.59 5.04 -8.06
C GLY A 132 -6.81 5.89 -7.69
N MET A 133 -6.95 6.23 -6.41
CA MET A 133 -8.02 7.07 -5.88
C MET A 133 -7.45 8.37 -5.32
N GLU A 134 -8.29 9.39 -5.29
CA GLU A 134 -7.97 10.68 -4.69
C GLU A 134 -8.71 10.86 -3.37
N LEU A 135 -7.96 11.25 -2.34
CA LEU A 135 -8.53 11.63 -1.06
C LEU A 135 -9.15 13.03 -1.20
N LYS A 136 -10.47 13.11 -1.37
CA LYS A 136 -11.21 14.37 -1.45
C LYS A 136 -11.58 14.86 -0.05
N ILE A 137 -10.61 15.36 0.70
CA ILE A 137 -10.89 15.93 2.02
C ILE A 137 -10.19 17.26 2.17
N ASN A 138 -10.97 18.29 2.49
CA ASN A 138 -10.48 19.53 3.05
C ASN A 138 -10.27 19.28 4.55
N ILE A 139 -9.06 18.89 4.96
CA ILE A 139 -8.67 18.68 6.36
C ILE A 139 -8.03 19.95 6.90
#